data_AF-A0A9D5KZM8-F1
#
_entry.id   AF-A0A9D5KZM8-F1
#
_cell.length_a   1.000
_cell.length_b   1.000
_cell.length_c   1.000
_cell.angle_alpha   90.00
_cell.angle_beta   90.00
_cell.angle_gamma   90.00
#
_symmetry.space_group_name_H-M   'P 1'
#
loop_
_entity.id
_entity.type
_entity.pdbx_description
1 polymer ?
#
loop_
_entity_poly.entity_id
_entity_poly.type
_entity_poly.pdbx_seq_one_letter_code
_entity_poly.pdbx_strand_id
1 'polypeptide(L)' 'MKALNILYAFLGGAIVGCSAALLFAPEKGEEVRGRICKLLKRKGIRLSDEDVDELVAELAASEE' A
#
# COMPACT_ATOMS: atom_id res chain seq x y z
N MET A 1 26.76 -9.22 -30.19
CA MET A 1 26.68 -7.85 -29.61
C MET A 1 25.26 -7.42 -29.25
N LYS A 2 24.21 -7.70 -30.07
CA LYS A 2 22.82 -7.28 -29.77
C LYS A 2 22.23 -7.85 -28.46
N ALA A 3 22.51 -9.13 -28.16
CA ALA A 3 22.00 -9.78 -26.95
C ALA A 3 22.54 -9.16 -25.65
N LEU A 4 23.81 -8.73 -25.63
CA LEU A 4 24.43 -8.09 -24.48
C LEU A 4 23.77 -6.73 -24.19
N ASN A 5 23.52 -5.93 -25.23
CA ASN A 5 22.86 -4.62 -25.10
C ASN A 5 21.43 -4.75 -24.57
N ILE A 6 20.70 -5.79 -25.00
CA ILE A 6 19.35 -6.09 -24.49
C ILE A 6 19.39 -6.46 -23.01
N LEU A 7 20.39 -7.26 -22.59
CA LEU A 7 20.57 -7.62 -21.19
C LEU A 7 20.86 -6.39 -20.31
N TYR A 8 21.73 -5.49 -20.76
CA TYR A 8 22.02 -4.25 -20.04
C TYR A 8 20.83 -3.30 -19.98
N ALA A 9 20.06 -3.19 -21.06
CA ALA A 9 18.83 -2.40 -21.07
C ALA A 9 17.78 -2.96 -20.08
N PHE A 10 17.64 -4.29 -20.01
CA PHE A 10 16.78 -4.94 -19.03
C PHE A 10 17.27 -4.70 -17.59
N LEU A 11 18.57 -4.86 -17.33
CA LEU A 11 19.13 -4.64 -15.99
C LEU A 11 18.95 -3.19 -15.55
N GLY A 12 19.19 -2.23 -16.45
CA GLY A 12 18.97 -0.80 -16.19
C GLY A 12 17.49 -0.48 -15.92
N GLY A 13 16.59 -1.03 -16.73
CA GLY A 13 15.15 -0.88 -16.54
C GLY A 13 14.65 -1.50 -15.23
N ALA A 14 15.15 -2.68 -14.87
CA ALA A 14 14.78 -3.38 -13.64
C ALA A 14 15.22 -2.61 -12.39
N ILE A 15 16.42 -2.03 -12.38
CA ILE A 15 16.90 -1.23 -11.24
C ILE A 15 16.04 0.02 -11.05
N VAL A 16 15.73 0.73 -12.13
CA VAL A 16 14.87 1.94 -12.08
C VAL A 16 13.44 1.57 -11.67
N GLY A 17 12.90 0.46 -12.20
CA GLY A 17 11.58 -0.03 -11.84
C GLY A 17 11.47 -0.43 -10.37
N CYS A 18 12.42 -1.22 -9.86
CA CYS A 18 12.43 -1.63 -8.45
C CYS A 18 12.64 -0.46 -7.49
N SER A 19 13.52 0.49 -7.83
CA SER A 19 13.74 1.67 -6.98
C SER A 19 12.51 2.57 -6.92
N ALA A 20 11.82 2.78 -8.05
CA ALA A 20 10.53 3.48 -8.06
C ALA A 20 9.46 2.71 -7.25
N ALA A 21 9.35 1.40 -7.44
CA ALA A 21 8.39 0.58 -6.70
C ALA A 21 8.63 0.61 -5.19
N LEU A 22 9.89 0.64 -4.73
CA LEU A 22 10.21 0.74 -3.31
C LEU A 22 9.90 2.12 -2.72
N LEU A 23 10.14 3.21 -3.47
CA LEU A 23 9.87 4.58 -3.00
C LEU A 23 8.38 4.88 -2.91
N PHE A 24 7.60 4.34 -3.84
CA PHE A 24 6.15 4.53 -3.90
C PHE A 24 5.38 3.34 -3.32
N ALA A 25 6.07 2.35 -2.72
CA ALA A 25 5.42 1.25 -2.04
C ALA A 25 4.57 1.82 -0.90
N PRO A 26 3.24 1.59 -0.90
CA PRO A 26 2.40 2.00 0.20
C PRO A 26 2.83 1.25 1.48
N GLU A 27 2.64 1.87 2.64
CA GLU A 27 2.80 1.18 3.91
C GLU A 27 1.84 -0.02 4.00
N LYS A 28 2.21 -1.05 4.76
CA LYS A 28 1.35 -2.23 4.95
C LYS A 28 -0.02 -1.81 5.49
N GLY A 29 -1.09 -2.25 4.83
CA GLY A 29 -2.46 -1.92 5.21
C GLY A 29 -2.79 -2.24 6.68
N GLU A 30 -2.21 -3.31 7.22
CA GLU A 30 -2.35 -3.67 8.64
C GLU A 30 -1.86 -2.56 9.59
N GLU A 31 -0.72 -1.95 9.28
CA GLU A 31 -0.14 -0.89 10.11
C GLU A 31 -0.95 0.40 10.00
N VAL A 32 -1.46 0.72 8.80
CA VAL A 32 -2.36 1.84 8.56
C VAL A 32 -3.67 1.67 9.34
N ARG A 33 -4.31 0.48 9.25
CA ARG A 33 -5.52 0.15 10.03
C ARG A 33 -5.27 0.29 11.53
N GLY A 34 -4.12 -0.19 12.01
CA GLY A 34 -3.69 -0.03 13.40
C GLY A 34 -3.51 1.44 13.83
N ARG A 35 -2.93 2.29 12.97
CA ARG A 35 -2.79 3.73 13.22
C ARG A 35 -4.15 4.43 13.28
N ILE A 36 -5.07 4.11 12.37
CA ILE A 36 -6.43 4.66 12.35
C ILE A 36 -7.18 4.32 13.65
N CYS A 37 -7.17 3.04 14.05
CA CYS A 37 -7.83 2.60 15.28
C CYS A 37 -7.25 3.27 16.53
N LYS A 38 -5.91 3.45 16.59
CA LYS A 38 -5.25 4.21 17.67
C LYS A 38 -5.69 5.68 17.69
N LEU A 39 -5.83 6.32 16.54
CA LEU A 39 -6.26 7.73 16.44
C LEU A 39 -7.70 7.92 16.90
N LEU A 40 -8.60 7.01 16.49
CA LEU A 40 -10.02 7.00 16.86
C LEU A 40 -10.21 6.75 18.37
N LYS A 41 -9.46 5.80 18.95
CA LYS A 41 -9.46 5.54 20.40
C LYS A 41 -9.01 6.77 21.20
N ARG A 42 -8.00 7.52 20.74
CA ARG A 42 -7.56 8.78 21.38
C ARG A 42 -8.65 9.87 21.35
N LYS A 43 -9.53 9.85 20.34
CA LYS A 43 -10.68 10.76 20.24
C LYS A 43 -11.90 10.30 21.05
N GLY A 44 -11.81 9.17 21.76
CA GLY A 44 -12.89 8.61 22.59
C GLY A 44 -13.88 7.73 21.81
N ILE A 45 -13.62 7.48 20.53
CA ILE A 45 -14.46 6.64 19.68
C ILE A 45 -14.02 5.19 19.88
N ARG A 46 -14.93 4.36 20.40
CA ARG A 46 -14.70 2.91 20.55
C ARG A 46 -15.32 2.24 19.32
N LEU A 47 -14.48 1.79 18.39
CA LEU A 47 -14.88 0.88 17.33
C LEU A 47 -14.51 -0.56 17.70
N SER A 48 -15.39 -1.48 17.35
CA SER A 48 -15.12 -2.92 17.32
C SER A 48 -14.42 -3.27 16.01
N ASP A 49 -13.74 -4.41 15.93
CA ASP A 49 -13.06 -4.83 14.70
C ASP A 49 -14.07 -5.06 13.55
N GLU A 50 -15.28 -5.51 13.86
CA GLU A 50 -16.41 -5.66 12.93
C GLU A 50 -16.83 -4.32 12.29
N ASP A 51 -16.96 -3.26 13.11
CA ASP A 51 -17.31 -1.91 12.63
C ASP A 51 -16.24 -1.36 11.67
N VAL A 52 -14.97 -1.69 11.91
CA VAL A 52 -13.86 -1.27 11.05
C VAL A 52 -13.90 -2.02 9.71
N ASP A 53 -14.23 -3.30 9.72
CA ASP A 53 -14.36 -4.10 8.50
C ASP A 53 -15.54 -3.63 7.63
N GLU A 54 -16.68 -3.28 8.25
CA GLU A 54 -17.84 -2.73 7.55
C GLU A 54 -17.52 -1.37 6.89
N LEU A 55 -16.84 -0.47 7.60
CA LEU A 55 -16.40 0.81 7.05
C LEU A 55 -15.42 0.63 5.87
N VAL A 56 -14.53 -0.35 5.96
CA VAL A 56 -13.60 -0.68 4.86
C VAL A 56 -14.38 -1.24 3.66
N ALA A 57 -15.38 -2.08 3.90
CA ALA A 57 -16.25 -2.60 2.84
C ALA A 57 -17.06 -1.49 2.16
N GLU A 58 -17.60 -0.54 2.93
CA GLU A 58 -18.32 0.63 2.40
C GLU A 58 -17.40 1.55 1.58
N LEU A 59 -16.18 1.83 2.07
CA LEU A 59 -15.18 2.61 1.33
C LEU A 59 -14.80 1.93 0.00
N ALA A 60 -14.62 0.62 0.00
CA ALA A 60 -14.28 -0.14 -1.20
C ALA A 60 -15.45 -0.25 -2.19
N ALA A 61 -16.69 -0.29 -1.69
CA ALA A 61 -17.90 -0.31 -2.51
C ALA A 61 -18.25 1.07 -3.08
N SER A 62 -17.83 2.15 -2.43
CA SER A 62 -18.14 3.52 -2.86
C SER A 62 -17.21 4.07 -3.95
N GLU A 63 -16.24 3.27 -4.43
CA GLU A 63 -15.38 3.57 -5.59
C GLU A 63 -15.89 2.97 -6.93
N GLU A 64 -17.17 2.58 -7.01
CA GLU A 64 -17.87 2.31 -8.28
C GLU A 64 -18.51 3.56 -8.91
#